data_AF-A0AAV7HFQ3-F1
#
_entry.id   AF-A0AAV7HFQ3-F1
#
_cell.length_a   1.000
_cell.length_b   1.000
_cell.length_c   1.000
_cell.angle_alpha   90.00
_cell.angle_beta   90.00
_cell.angle_gamma   90.00
#
_symmetry.space_group_name_H-M   'P 1'
#
loop_
_entity.id
_entity.type
_entity.pdbx_description
1 polymer ?
#
loop_
_entity_poly.entity_id
_entity_poly.type
_entity_poly.pdbx_seq_one_letter_code
_entity_poly.pdbx_strand_id
1 'polypeptide(L)'
;MLLHKNFHIPNDMVTTVPKRSDRASLPPTGYLTVSETSLRAGLCFPPPAELVEILRRCRVCLSQFSYRAISVTVGLIDLFKDRGTVLTPEHLSQMGRLTSDM
;
A
#
# COMPACT_ATOMS: atom_id res chain seq x y z
N MET A 1 21.43 2.03 3.96
CA MET A 1 20.21 1.61 4.65
C MET A 1 19.24 2.79 4.72
N LEU A 2 18.46 3.01 3.65
CA LEU A 2 17.58 4.18 3.47
C LEU A 2 16.34 4.16 4.38
N LEU A 3 15.96 2.98 4.88
CA LEU A 3 14.76 2.77 5.71
C LEU A 3 14.78 3.55 7.03
N HIS A 4 15.91 3.53 7.77
CA HIS A 4 16.01 4.23 9.06
C HIS A 4 16.04 5.76 8.95
N LYS A 5 16.36 6.29 7.76
CA LYS A 5 16.49 7.75 7.57
C LYS A 5 15.15 8.41 7.22
N ASN A 6 14.22 7.64 6.63
CA ASN A 6 12.96 8.16 6.11
C ASN A 6 11.74 7.72 6.94
N PHE A 7 11.88 6.72 7.81
CA PHE A 7 10.78 6.18 8.62
C PHE A 7 11.11 6.21 10.11
N HIS A 8 10.11 6.56 10.93
CA HIS A 8 10.19 6.41 12.39
C HIS A 8 9.98 4.94 12.76
N ILE A 9 11.03 4.15 12.56
CA ILE A 9 11.07 2.74 12.96
C ILE A 9 11.30 2.70 14.48
N PRO A 10 10.43 2.02 15.25
CA PRO A 10 10.63 1.84 16.68
C PRO A 10 12.00 1.21 16.97
N ASN A 11 12.73 1.74 17.98
CA ASN A 11 14.10 1.29 18.29
C ASN A 11 14.19 -0.16 18.78
N ASP A 12 13.07 -0.76 19.17
CA ASP A 12 12.92 -2.16 19.56
C ASP A 12 12.79 -3.10 18.36
N MET A 13 12.64 -2.58 17.14
CA MET A 13 12.51 -3.39 15.92
C MET A 13 13.87 -3.91 15.45
N VAL A 14 14.05 -5.24 15.47
CA VAL A 14 15.29 -5.89 15.00
C VAL A 14 15.22 -6.12 13.50
N THR A 15 16.16 -5.53 12.75
CA THR A 15 16.29 -5.78 11.31
C THR A 15 17.22 -6.98 11.06
N THR A 16 16.74 -7.96 10.30
CA THR A 16 17.52 -9.15 9.93
C THR A 16 17.52 -9.32 8.42
N VAL A 17 18.69 -9.65 7.86
CA VAL A 17 18.79 -9.99 6.43
C VAL A 17 18.09 -11.34 6.19
N PRO A 18 17.14 -11.42 5.24
CA PRO A 18 16.46 -12.67 4.92
C PRO A 18 17.46 -13.72 4.42
N LYS A 19 17.27 -14.98 4.84
CA LYS A 19 17.97 -16.14 4.27
C LYS A 19 17.31 -16.54 2.96
N ARG A 20 18.05 -17.25 2.10
CA ARG A 20 17.55 -17.72 0.79
C ARG A 20 16.29 -18.60 0.89
N SER A 21 16.10 -19.28 2.02
CA SER A 21 14.92 -20.10 2.33
C SER A 21 13.69 -19.29 2.72
N ASP A 22 13.86 -18.02 3.11
CA ASP A 22 12.79 -17.22 3.67
C ASP A 22 11.87 -16.74 2.55
N ARG A 23 10.57 -16.91 2.76
CA ARG A 23 9.55 -16.51 1.80
C ARG A 23 8.83 -15.27 2.32
N ALA A 24 8.77 -14.23 1.50
CA ALA A 24 8.05 -13.01 1.83
C ALA A 24 6.55 -13.23 2.12
N SER A 25 5.97 -14.29 1.54
CA SER A 25 4.58 -14.71 1.77
C SER A 25 4.37 -15.51 3.06
N LEU A 26 5.44 -15.92 3.76
CA LEU A 26 5.39 -16.73 4.98
C LEU A 26 6.39 -16.19 6.02
N PRO A 27 6.15 -14.98 6.57
CA PRO A 27 6.99 -14.46 7.63
C PRO A 27 6.80 -15.26 8.93
N PRO A 28 7.85 -15.40 9.77
CA PRO A 28 7.71 -15.94 11.11
C PRO A 28 6.74 -15.09 11.95
N THR A 29 6.09 -15.71 12.94
CA THR A 29 5.16 -15.03 13.85
C THR A 29 5.83 -13.83 14.53
N GLY A 30 5.23 -12.64 14.41
CA GLY A 30 5.78 -11.39 14.95
C GLY A 30 6.69 -10.61 13.99
N TYR A 31 6.95 -11.11 12.78
CA TYR A 31 7.78 -10.44 11.77
C TYR A 31 6.92 -9.91 10.61
N LEU A 32 7.32 -8.76 10.05
CA LEU A 32 6.77 -8.18 8.84
C LEU A 32 7.83 -8.22 7.73
N THR A 33 7.51 -8.74 6.54
CA THR A 33 8.42 -8.64 5.39
C THR A 33 8.20 -7.31 4.67
N VAL A 34 9.21 -6.45 4.65
CA VAL A 34 9.23 -5.22 3.85
C VAL A 34 10.27 -5.37 2.75
N SER A 35 9.86 -5.45 1.49
CA SER A 35 10.80 -5.46 0.37
C SER A 35 11.05 -4.03 -0.13
N GLU A 36 12.26 -3.73 -0.61
CA GLU A 36 12.50 -2.48 -1.34
C GLU A 36 11.65 -2.39 -2.62
N THR A 37 11.18 -3.52 -3.16
CA THR A 37 10.19 -3.49 -4.26
C THR A 37 8.82 -2.98 -3.80
N SER A 38 8.47 -3.11 -2.52
CA SER A 38 7.31 -2.44 -1.92
C SER A 38 7.54 -0.92 -1.81
N LEU A 39 8.80 -0.46 -1.80
CA LEU A 39 9.16 0.96 -1.96
C LEU A 39 9.10 1.42 -3.42
N ARG A 40 9.09 0.54 -4.44
CA ARG A 40 8.86 0.95 -5.84
C ARG A 40 7.46 1.51 -6.07
N ALA A 41 6.51 1.16 -5.20
CA ALA A 41 5.20 1.80 -5.12
C ALA A 41 5.25 3.24 -4.61
N GLY A 42 6.40 3.70 -4.09
CA GLY A 42 6.54 5.04 -3.50
C GLY A 42 5.93 5.19 -2.12
N LEU A 43 5.35 4.13 -1.57
CA LEU A 43 4.70 4.20 -0.26
C LEU A 43 5.77 4.18 0.83
N CYS A 44 6.00 5.38 1.34
CA CYS A 44 6.82 5.70 2.49
C CYS A 44 6.03 5.57 3.81
N PHE A 45 4.95 4.81 3.81
CA PHE A 45 4.06 4.66 4.95
C PHE A 45 3.30 3.35 4.82
N PRO A 46 2.81 2.78 5.93
CA PRO A 46 1.92 1.63 5.86
C PRO A 46 0.74 1.95 4.94
N PRO A 47 0.35 1.03 4.03
CA PRO A 47 -0.79 1.24 3.14
C PRO A 47 -2.05 1.63 3.95
N PRO A 48 -2.78 2.68 3.56
CA PRO A 48 -4.05 3.01 4.20
C PRO A 48 -5.01 1.83 4.16
N ALA A 49 -5.85 1.66 5.19
CA ALA A 49 -6.80 0.55 5.28
C ALA A 49 -7.74 0.50 4.07
N GLU A 50 -8.10 1.67 3.55
CA GLU A 50 -8.91 1.83 2.34
C GLU A 50 -8.19 1.25 1.10
N LEU A 51 -6.89 1.52 0.95
CA LEU A 51 -6.08 0.97 -0.13
C LEU A 51 -6.03 -0.56 -0.05
N VAL A 52 -5.86 -1.12 1.16
CA VAL A 52 -5.87 -2.57 1.37
C VAL A 52 -7.22 -3.18 0.98
N GLU A 53 -8.34 -2.55 1.38
CA GLU A 53 -9.68 -3.04 1.03
C GLU A 53 -9.96 -2.95 -0.48
N ILE A 54 -9.50 -1.89 -1.15
CA ILE A 54 -9.57 -1.74 -2.60
C ILE A 54 -8.80 -2.87 -3.30
N LEU A 55 -7.56 -3.13 -2.90
CA LEU A 55 -6.74 -4.20 -3.47
C LEU A 55 -7.41 -5.57 -3.28
N ARG A 56 -7.94 -5.82 -2.08
CA ARG A 56 -8.64 -7.06 -1.73
C ARG A 56 -9.90 -7.26 -2.59
N ARG A 57 -10.73 -6.22 -2.73
CA ARG A 57 -11.98 -6.25 -3.50
C ARG A 57 -11.76 -6.40 -5.00
N CYS A 58 -10.76 -5.70 -5.52
CA CYS A 58 -10.37 -5.79 -6.93
C CYS A 58 -9.53 -7.04 -7.25
N ARG A 59 -9.16 -7.85 -6.24
CA ARG A 59 -8.29 -9.04 -6.36
C ARG A 59 -6.96 -8.75 -7.07
N VAL A 60 -6.39 -7.58 -6.79
CA VAL A 60 -5.14 -7.09 -7.38
C VAL A 60 -4.08 -6.96 -6.30
N CYS A 61 -2.84 -7.28 -6.66
CA CYS A 61 -1.70 -7.11 -5.76
C CYS A 61 -1.17 -5.68 -5.87
N LEU A 62 -0.62 -5.14 -4.78
CA LEU A 62 0.03 -3.82 -4.78
C LEU A 62 1.12 -3.70 -5.87
N SER A 63 1.83 -4.79 -6.16
CA SER A 63 2.87 -4.86 -7.20
C SER A 63 2.34 -4.73 -8.63
N GLN A 64 1.03 -4.89 -8.85
CA GLN A 64 0.40 -4.71 -10.16
C GLN A 64 0.08 -3.25 -10.45
N PHE A 65 0.08 -2.38 -9.43
CA PHE A 65 -0.14 -0.97 -9.63
C PHE A 65 1.14 -0.28 -10.09
N SER A 66 0.98 0.67 -11.00
CA SER A 66 2.04 1.64 -11.26
C SER A 66 2.19 2.61 -10.08
N TYR A 67 3.37 3.20 -9.92
CA TYR A 67 3.60 4.27 -8.94
C TYR A 67 2.53 5.37 -9.05
N ARG A 68 2.22 5.79 -10.29
CA ARG A 68 1.19 6.81 -10.57
C ARG A 68 -0.19 6.38 -10.08
N ALA A 69 -0.59 5.14 -10.34
CA ALA A 69 -1.88 4.62 -9.88
C ALA A 69 -1.96 4.65 -8.35
N ILE A 70 -0.90 4.25 -7.64
CA ILE A 70 -0.84 4.29 -6.17
C ILE A 70 -0.92 5.72 -5.65
N SER A 71 -0.14 6.65 -6.20
CA SER A 71 -0.18 8.05 -5.78
C SER A 71 -1.56 8.67 -5.96
N VAL A 72 -2.24 8.38 -7.08
CA VAL A 72 -3.61 8.85 -7.32
C VAL A 72 -4.59 8.22 -6.33
N THR A 73 -4.50 6.90 -6.09
CA THR A 73 -5.39 6.23 -5.13
C THR A 73 -5.20 6.78 -3.72
N VAL A 74 -3.98 6.99 -3.26
CA VAL A 74 -3.72 7.61 -1.94
C VAL A 74 -4.24 9.04 -1.88
N GLY A 75 -3.99 9.86 -2.92
CA GLY A 75 -4.51 11.22 -2.95
C GLY A 75 -6.04 11.28 -2.89
N LEU A 76 -6.74 10.30 -3.48
CA LEU A 76 -8.20 10.18 -3.34
C LEU A 76 -8.61 9.76 -1.92
N ILE A 77 -7.86 8.85 -1.28
CA ILE A 77 -8.12 8.45 0.11
C ILE A 77 -8.03 9.67 1.03
N ASP A 78 -6.97 10.48 0.89
CA ASP A 78 -6.78 11.68 1.69
C ASP A 78 -7.88 12.72 1.42
N LEU A 79 -8.25 12.94 0.15
CA LEU A 79 -9.35 13.83 -0.21
C LEU A 79 -10.69 13.42 0.42
N PHE A 80 -11.00 12.12 0.45
CA PHE A 80 -12.22 11.62 1.07
C PHE A 80 -12.19 11.81 2.58
N LYS A 81 -11.03 11.56 3.21
CA LYS A 81 -10.81 11.78 4.65
C LYS A 81 -11.01 13.24 5.03
N ASP A 82 -10.46 14.17 4.26
CA ASP A 82 -10.64 15.62 4.47
C ASP A 82 -12.10 16.05 4.39
N ARG A 83 -12.92 15.30 3.63
CA ARG A 83 -14.38 15.52 3.52
C ARG A 83 -15.19 14.77 4.60
N GLY A 84 -14.53 14.11 5.55
CA GLY A 84 -15.20 13.31 6.58
C GLY A 84 -15.81 12.01 6.07
N THR A 85 -15.29 11.49 4.95
CA THR A 85 -15.78 10.27 4.29
C THR A 85 -14.66 9.25 4.08
N VAL A 86 -15.02 8.02 3.72
CA VAL A 86 -14.05 6.94 3.45
C VAL A 86 -14.14 6.56 1.99
N LEU A 87 -13.00 6.48 1.32
CA LEU A 87 -12.97 5.98 -0.06
C LEU A 87 -13.28 4.48 -0.07
N THR A 88 -14.27 4.08 -0.85
CA THR A 88 -14.66 2.67 -1.00
C THR A 88 -14.49 2.19 -2.45
N PRO A 89 -14.40 0.87 -2.69
CA PRO A 89 -14.31 0.31 -4.04
C PRO A 89 -15.50 0.70 -4.95
N GLU A 90 -16.67 0.91 -4.37
CA GLU A 90 -17.88 1.33 -5.09
C GLU A 90 -17.71 2.74 -5.66
N HIS A 91 -17.10 3.67 -4.91
CA HIS A 91 -16.79 5.01 -5.40
C HIS A 91 -15.85 4.97 -6.61
N LEU A 92 -14.81 4.12 -6.56
CA LEU A 92 -13.90 3.92 -7.69
C LEU A 92 -14.62 3.31 -8.90
N SER A 93 -15.53 2.37 -8.65
CA SER A 93 -16.34 1.75 -9.71
C SER A 93 -17.28 2.76 -10.37
N GLN A 94 -17.88 3.67 -9.59
CA GLN A 94 -18.71 4.76 -10.09
C GLN A 94 -17.89 5.76 -10.92
N MET A 95 -16.71 6.16 -10.45
CA MET A 95 -15.80 7.04 -11.18
C MET A 95 -15.37 6.44 -12.52
N GLY A 96 -15.05 5.14 -12.56
CA GLY A 96 -14.68 4.46 -13.80
C GLY A 96 -15.79 4.46 -14.84
N ARG A 97 -17.06 4.39 -14.40
CA ARG A 97 -18.24 4.48 -15.27
C ARG A 97 -18.40 5.87 -15.88
N LEU A 98 -18.20 6.92 -15.10
CA LEU A 98 -18.24 8.31 -15.58
C LEU A 98 -17.23 8.58 -16.70
N THR A 99 -16.10 7.87 -16.71
CA THR A 99 -15.06 8.02 -17.75
C THR A 99 -15.24 7.13 -18.97
N SER A 100 -16.13 6.13 -18.93
CA SER A 100 -16.40 5.21 -20.05
C SER A 100 -17.63 5.59 -20.88
N ASP A 101 -18.42 6.56 -20.42
CA ASP A 101 -19.59 7.12 -21.13
C ASP A 101 -19.24 8.39 -21.94
N MET A 102 -17.94 8.68 -22.15
CA MET A 102 -17.42 9.68 -23.09
C MET A 102 -16.70 9.01 -24.26
#